data_AF-A0A382TIG5-F1
#
_entry.id   AF-A0A382TIG5-F1
#
_cell.length_a   1.000
_cell.length_b   1.000
_cell.length_c   1.000
_cell.angle_alpha   90.00
_cell.angle_beta   90.00
_cell.angle_gamma   90.00
#
_symmetry.space_group_name_H-M   'P 1'
#
loop_
_entity.id
_entity.type
_entity.pdbx_description
1 polymer ?
#
loop_
_entity_poly.entity_id
_entity_poly.type
_entity_poly.pdbx_seq_one_letter_code
_entity_poly.pdbx_strand_id
1 'polypeptide(L)'
;MKQLLNSLETPTRRQFVEGCAAAAFGLNVIPATGLAADEAAPKKHPAFGKAKSVIWIMLGGGLSHIDSLDPKDGKSKGPADKIKTAADFQVTSYFPKL
;
A
#
# COMPACT_ATOMS: atom_id res chain seq x y z
N MET A 1 -11.71 -34.45 16.22
CA MET A 1 -11.25 -33.51 15.16
C MET A 1 -12.26 -32.42 14.85
N LYS A 2 -13.50 -32.74 14.42
CA LYS A 2 -14.51 -31.71 14.07
C LYS A 2 -14.79 -30.68 15.18
N GLN A 3 -14.88 -31.13 16.42
CA GLN A 3 -15.10 -30.25 17.59
C GLN A 3 -13.95 -29.26 17.82
N LEU A 4 -12.70 -29.68 17.55
CA LEU A 4 -11.50 -28.85 17.71
C LEU A 4 -11.37 -27.82 16.58
N LEU A 5 -11.80 -28.16 15.36
CA LEU A 5 -11.82 -27.21 14.24
C LEU A 5 -12.87 -26.11 14.44
N ASN A 6 -14.02 -26.45 15.05
CA ASN A 6 -15.08 -25.49 15.34
C ASN A 6 -14.78 -24.58 16.53
N SER A 7 -13.79 -24.91 17.37
CA SER A 7 -13.35 -24.05 18.48
C SER A 7 -12.27 -23.04 18.09
N LEU A 8 -11.80 -23.05 16.83
CA LEU A 8 -10.83 -22.09 16.34
C LEU A 8 -11.52 -20.76 16.04
N GLU A 9 -10.98 -19.68 16.60
CA GLU A 9 -11.37 -18.32 16.25
C GLU A 9 -11.02 -18.04 14.78
N THR A 10 -11.99 -17.52 14.02
CA THR A 10 -11.75 -17.10 12.64
C THR A 10 -10.90 -15.83 12.63
N PRO A 11 -9.77 -15.80 11.89
CA PRO A 11 -8.93 -14.62 11.85
C PRO A 11 -9.71 -13.45 11.26
N THR A 12 -9.59 -12.28 11.89
CA THR A 12 -10.12 -11.05 11.33
C THR A 12 -9.42 -10.73 10.01
N ARG A 13 -10.07 -9.95 9.13
CA ARG A 13 -9.45 -9.47 7.88
C ARG A 13 -8.08 -8.81 8.11
N ARG A 14 -7.92 -8.11 9.24
CA ARG A 14 -6.65 -7.48 9.62
C ARG A 14 -5.56 -8.52 9.91
N GLN A 15 -5.85 -9.49 10.78
CA GLN A 15 -4.91 -10.56 11.13
C GLN A 15 -4.49 -11.40 9.91
N PHE A 16 -5.42 -11.63 8.97
CA PHE A 16 -5.11 -12.30 7.71
C PHE A 16 -4.08 -11.50 6.89
N VAL A 17 -4.32 -10.20 6.69
CA VAL A 17 -3.41 -9.32 5.93
C VAL A 17 -2.05 -9.19 6.63
N GLU A 18 -2.03 -9.09 7.96
CA GLU A 18 -0.79 -9.08 8.76
C GLU A 18 0.03 -10.36 8.56
N GLY A 19 -0.61 -11.53 8.60
CA GLY A 19 0.06 -12.81 8.33
C GLY A 19 0.62 -12.89 6.91
N CYS A 20 -0.13 -12.42 5.91
CA CYS A 20 0.37 -12.33 4.53
C CYS A 20 1.58 -11.39 4.41
N ALA A 21 1.55 -10.23 5.07
CA ALA A 21 2.65 -9.27 5.04
C ALA A 21 3.90 -9.81 5.74
N ALA A 22 3.73 -10.50 6.86
CA ALA A 22 4.83 -11.16 7.58
C ALA A 22 5.48 -12.26 6.74
N ALA A 23 4.68 -13.11 6.09
CA ALA A 23 5.20 -14.20 5.26
C ALA A 23 5.84 -13.73 3.95
N ALA A 24 5.21 -12.77 3.25
CA ALA A 24 5.68 -12.33 1.94
C ALA A 24 6.85 -11.33 2.01
N PHE A 25 6.87 -10.48 3.03
CA PHE A 25 7.80 -9.34 3.11
C PHE A 25 8.60 -9.28 4.41
N GLY A 26 8.39 -10.20 5.36
CA GLY A 26 9.05 -10.14 6.67
C GLY A 26 8.60 -8.96 7.54
N LEU A 27 7.45 -8.36 7.25
CA LEU A 27 6.94 -7.17 7.94
C LEU A 27 5.97 -7.56 9.05
N ASN A 28 6.10 -6.96 10.24
CA ASN A 28 5.18 -7.15 11.34
C ASN A 28 4.69 -5.80 11.88
N VAL A 29 3.42 -5.77 12.32
CA VAL A 29 2.86 -4.61 13.03
C VAL A 29 3.29 -4.72 14.49
N ILE A 30 4.06 -3.74 14.98
CA ILE A 30 4.41 -3.66 16.41
C ILE A 30 3.13 -3.30 17.18
N PRO A 31 2.73 -4.07 18.20
CA PRO A 31 1.57 -3.73 19.03
C PRO A 31 1.72 -2.33 19.60
N ALA A 32 0.74 -1.47 19.37
CA ALA A 32 0.75 -0.08 19.83
C ALA A 32 0.75 0.06 21.37
N THR A 33 0.64 -1.05 22.11
CA THR A 33 0.58 -1.07 23.58
C THR A 33 1.87 -0.61 24.27
N GLY A 34 3.00 -0.49 23.54
CA GLY A 34 4.27 0.03 24.07
C GLY A 34 4.71 1.37 23.45
N LEU A 35 3.98 1.91 22.48
CA LEU A 35 4.23 3.26 21.97
C LEU A 35 3.37 4.19 22.79
N ALA A 36 3.97 4.95 23.72
CA ALA A 36 3.32 6.06 24.39
C ALA A 36 2.94 7.12 23.33
N ALA A 37 1.83 6.87 22.64
CA ALA A 37 1.16 7.87 21.84
C ALA A 37 0.44 8.76 22.85
N ASP A 38 0.92 10.01 22.94
CA ASP A 38 0.19 11.10 23.60
C ASP A 38 -1.30 10.98 23.27
N GLU A 39 -2.13 10.76 24.28
CA GLU A 39 -3.59 10.71 24.16
C GLU A 39 -4.13 12.11 23.82
N ALA A 40 -3.87 12.59 22.61
CA ALA A 40 -4.58 13.71 22.05
C ALA A 40 -5.88 13.18 21.42
N ALA A 41 -7.01 13.45 22.10
CA ALA A 41 -8.38 13.18 21.68
C ALA A 41 -8.60 13.31 20.15
N PRO A 42 -9.53 12.53 19.54
CA PRO A 42 -9.71 12.48 18.11
C PRO A 42 -10.30 13.81 17.61
N LYS A 43 -9.44 14.76 17.27
CA LYS A 43 -9.85 15.97 16.55
C LYS A 43 -10.26 15.52 15.16
N LYS A 44 -11.49 15.86 14.76
CA LYS A 44 -11.96 15.76 13.37
C LYS A 44 -10.99 16.56 12.50
N HIS A 45 -9.96 15.91 11.97
CA HIS A 45 -9.04 16.56 11.07
C HIS A 45 -9.76 16.72 9.72
N PRO A 46 -9.76 17.94 9.13
CA PRO A 46 -10.11 18.08 7.71
C PRO A 46 -9.20 17.13 6.93
N ALA A 47 -9.70 16.53 5.85
CA ALA A 47 -9.16 15.35 5.17
C ALA A 47 -7.69 15.42 4.65
N PHE A 48 -6.90 16.40 5.08
CA PHE A 48 -5.47 16.57 4.84
C PHE A 48 -4.74 16.85 6.16
N GLY A 49 -4.50 15.80 6.95
CA GLY A 49 -3.54 15.88 8.07
C GLY A 49 -2.10 15.89 7.55
N LYS A 50 -1.24 16.77 8.08
CA LYS A 50 0.21 16.67 7.85
C LYS A 50 0.73 15.43 8.57
N ALA A 51 1.19 14.41 7.82
CA ALA A 51 1.80 13.24 8.41
C ALA A 51 3.08 13.63 9.16
N LYS A 52 3.20 13.26 10.45
CA LYS A 52 4.42 13.49 11.26
C LYS A 52 5.58 12.61 10.78
N SER A 53 5.27 11.40 10.30
CA SER A 53 6.23 10.44 9.75
C SER A 53 5.56 9.64 8.63
N VAL A 54 6.29 9.36 7.55
CA VAL A 54 5.82 8.56 6.40
C VAL A 54 6.73 7.35 6.26
N ILE A 55 6.15 6.14 6.25
CA ILE A 55 6.88 4.91 5.93
C ILE A 55 6.74 4.68 4.43
N TRP A 56 7.85 4.86 3.70
CA TRP A 56 7.92 4.59 2.27
C TRP A 56 8.50 3.19 2.03
N ILE A 57 7.66 2.24 1.64
CA ILE A 57 8.10 0.87 1.31
C ILE A 57 8.35 0.82 -0.20
N MET A 58 9.62 0.77 -0.58
CA MET A 58 10.02 0.60 -1.98
C MET A 58 10.27 -0.88 -2.24
N LEU A 59 9.23 -1.58 -2.71
CA LEU A 59 9.35 -2.96 -3.17
C LEU A 59 10.11 -2.93 -4.50
N GLY A 60 11.36 -3.39 -4.50
CA GLY A 60 12.20 -3.37 -5.70
C GLY A 60 11.62 -4.22 -6.84
N GLY A 61 11.77 -3.73 -8.08
CA GLY A 61 11.52 -4.52 -9.30
C GLY A 61 10.26 -4.18 -10.10
N GLY A 62 9.41 -3.27 -9.63
CA GLY A 62 8.26 -2.77 -10.38
C GLY A 62 8.46 -1.35 -10.91
N LEU A 63 7.79 -1.01 -12.02
CA LEU A 63 7.66 0.37 -12.44
C LEU A 63 6.98 1.16 -11.34
N SER A 64 7.51 2.35 -11.02
CA SER A 64 6.85 3.21 -10.06
C SER A 64 5.45 3.57 -10.58
N HIS A 65 4.51 3.87 -9.69
CA HIS A 65 3.17 4.30 -10.11
C HIS A 65 3.25 5.56 -10.99
N ILE A 66 4.19 6.46 -10.68
CA ILE A 66 4.46 7.67 -11.45
C ILE A 66 5.06 7.39 -12.84
N ASP A 67 5.64 6.20 -13.05
CA ASP A 67 6.17 5.73 -14.33
C ASP A 67 5.25 4.72 -15.03
N SER A 68 4.07 4.44 -14.47
CA SER A 68 3.12 3.45 -15.01
C SER A 68 1.83 4.12 -15.47
N LEU A 69 1.20 4.87 -14.56
CA LEU A 69 -0.08 5.53 -14.78
C LEU A 69 0.12 7.04 -14.77
N ASP A 70 -0.35 7.68 -15.83
CA ASP A 70 -0.17 9.11 -16.10
C ASP A 70 1.30 9.56 -15.95
N PRO A 71 2.21 8.97 -16.75
CA PRO A 71 3.63 9.28 -16.68
C PRO A 71 3.88 10.78 -16.79
N LYS A 72 4.81 11.31 -15.98
CA LYS A 72 5.14 12.75 -15.99
C LYS A 72 5.75 13.21 -17.32
N ASP A 73 5.65 14.51 -17.58
CA ASP A 73 6.34 15.16 -18.71
C ASP A 73 7.67 15.79 -18.27
N GLY A 74 8.59 15.93 -19.22
CA GLY A 74 9.86 16.64 -19.03
C GLY A 74 10.99 15.77 -18.47
N LYS A 75 11.95 16.43 -17.80
CA LYS A 75 13.22 15.81 -17.37
C LYS A 75 13.07 14.70 -16.31
N SER A 76 11.92 14.66 -15.63
CA SER A 76 11.62 13.69 -14.57
C SER A 76 10.80 12.50 -15.08
N LYS A 77 10.59 12.38 -16.40
CA LYS A 77 9.89 11.26 -17.02
C LYS A 77 10.74 9.99 -16.96
N GLY A 78 10.13 8.86 -16.62
CA GLY A 78 10.71 7.54 -16.79
C GLY A 78 10.98 7.16 -18.25
N PRO A 79 11.72 6.07 -18.51
CA PRO A 79 12.20 5.72 -19.85
C PRO A 79 11.11 5.26 -20.84
N ALA A 80 9.90 4.95 -20.37
CA ALA A 80 8.83 4.44 -21.22
C ALA A 80 8.09 5.50 -22.05
N ASP A 81 7.53 5.06 -23.17
CA ASP A 81 6.64 5.87 -23.98
C ASP A 81 5.23 5.92 -23.40
N LYS A 82 4.54 7.03 -23.66
CA LYS A 82 3.17 7.27 -23.20
C LYS A 82 2.18 6.76 -24.24
N ILE A 83 1.18 6.02 -23.79
CA ILE A 83 0.08 5.51 -24.62
C ILE A 83 -1.22 6.14 -24.10
N LYS A 84 -1.96 6.79 -24.99
CA LYS A 84 -3.26 7.38 -24.67
C LYS A 84 -4.32 6.28 -24.59
N THR A 85 -5.12 6.28 -23.54
CA THR A 85 -6.26 5.36 -23.42
C THR A 85 -7.55 6.01 -23.91
N ALA A 86 -8.62 5.22 -24.05
CA ALA A 86 -9.96 5.75 -24.32
C ALA A 86 -10.56 6.52 -23.13
N ALA A 87 -10.02 6.31 -21.92
CA ALA A 87 -10.37 7.04 -20.72
C ALA A 87 -9.47 8.27 -20.54
N ASP A 88 -9.74 9.07 -19.51
CA ASP A 88 -9.03 10.33 -19.23
C ASP A 88 -7.69 10.11 -18.49
N PHE A 89 -6.91 9.09 -18.89
CA PHE A 89 -5.57 8.83 -18.35
C PHE A 89 -4.65 8.17 -19.39
N GLN A 90 -3.34 8.21 -19.11
CA GLN A 90 -2.30 7.61 -19.94
C GLN A 90 -1.65 6.42 -19.23
N VAL A 91 -1.17 5.45 -20.01
CA VAL A 91 -0.39 4.31 -19.52
C VAL A 91 0.95 4.24 -20.22
N THR A 92 1.92 3.54 -19.65
CA THR A 92 3.22 3.34 -20.30
C THR A 92 3.29 2.15 -21.22
N SER A 93 4.24 2.17 -22.15
CA SER A 93 4.52 1.07 -23.10
C SER A 93 5.01 -0.22 -22.47
N TYR A 94 5.31 -0.22 -21.17
CA TYR A 94 5.69 -1.42 -20.44
C TYR A 94 4.50 -2.25 -19.97
N PHE A 95 3.27 -1.73 -20.04
CA PHE A 95 2.11 -2.57 -19.80
C PHE A 95 2.04 -3.69 -20.86
N PRO A 96 1.67 -4.92 -20.46
CA PRO A 96 1.42 -5.97 -21.43
C PRO A 96 0.32 -5.54 -22.41
N LYS A 97 0.47 -5.94 -23.67
CA LYS A 97 -0.58 -5.75 -24.67
C LYS A 97 -1.81 -6.54 -24.20
N LEU A 98 -2.92 -5.82 -24.02
CA LEU A 98 -4.23 -6.42 -23.77
C LEU A 98 -4.77 -7.08 -25.05
#